data_AF-U1N6W4-F1
#
_entry.id   AF-U1N6W4-F1
#
_cell.length_a   1.000
_cell.length_b   1.000
_cell.length_c   1.000
_cell.angle_alpha   90.00
_cell.angle_beta   90.00
_cell.angle_gamma   90.00
#
_symmetry.space_group_name_H-M   'P 1'
#
loop_
_entity.id
_entity.type
_entity.pdbx_description
1 polymer ?
#
loop_
_entity_poly.entity_id
_entity_poly.type
_entity_poly.pdbx_seq_one_letter_code
_entity_poly.pdbx_strand_id
1 'polypeptide(L)'
;MPLALEEPILTGTGTGTTDSNSNSGTGGDDTNAETHTQDAPGPMHAYLRGRETTIQRIASGMVGRPLASLQTHARLISYFESHSEIPDNTPHTETVPETQDNPAASLFRDLFDETEDVLDNGLELLTTQCTVESDWDAAIAVATYTIRLAADDTRDALAGMS
;
A
#
# COMPACT_ATOMS: atom_id res chain seq x y z
N MET A 1 -15.89 -23.26 46.84
CA MET A 1 -16.09 -22.04 47.65
C MET A 1 -15.47 -20.87 46.90
N PRO A 2 -16.26 -19.91 46.39
CA PRO A 2 -15.74 -18.69 45.77
C PRO A 2 -15.77 -17.52 46.77
N LEU A 3 -14.71 -16.73 46.83
CA LEU A 3 -14.61 -15.47 47.57
C LEU A 3 -14.92 -14.30 46.63
N ALA A 4 -15.77 -13.38 47.10
CA ALA A 4 -16.25 -12.16 46.45
C ALA A 4 -15.18 -11.05 46.48
N LEU A 5 -15.04 -10.29 45.38
CA LEU A 5 -15.38 -8.86 45.19
C LEU A 5 -14.84 -7.88 46.24
N GLU A 6 -13.92 -7.00 45.84
CA GLU A 6 -13.89 -5.59 46.25
C GLU A 6 -13.36 -4.71 45.11
N GLU A 7 -14.14 -3.70 44.72
CA GLU A 7 -13.76 -2.60 43.82
C GLU A 7 -13.40 -1.33 44.63
N PRO A 8 -12.47 -0.49 44.17
CA PRO A 8 -12.29 0.83 44.77
C PRO A 8 -13.11 1.92 44.04
N ILE A 9 -14.24 2.26 44.67
CA ILE A 9 -14.79 3.60 44.95
C ILE A 9 -14.21 4.83 44.20
N LEU A 10 -15.12 5.41 43.40
CA LEU A 10 -15.16 6.79 42.92
C LEU A 10 -15.33 7.78 44.09
N THR A 11 -14.51 8.83 44.17
CA THR A 11 -14.80 10.02 45.00
C THR A 11 -14.50 11.28 44.18
N GLY A 12 -15.47 12.19 44.13
CA GLY A 12 -15.40 13.42 43.35
C GLY A 12 -15.33 14.71 44.19
N THR A 13 -15.41 15.81 43.44
CA THR A 13 -15.88 17.17 43.76
C THR A 13 -14.88 18.25 44.23
N GLY A 14 -15.01 19.43 43.58
CA GLY A 14 -14.62 20.76 44.09
C GLY A 14 -13.70 21.57 43.16
N THR A 15 -14.21 22.34 42.17
CA THR A 15 -14.40 23.83 42.19
C THR A 15 -13.13 24.63 42.53
N GLY A 16 -12.61 25.62 41.81
CA GLY A 16 -13.00 26.41 40.65
C GLY A 16 -12.13 27.69 40.70
N THR A 17 -11.64 28.21 39.59
CA THR A 17 -11.18 29.61 39.49
C THR A 17 -11.33 30.06 38.04
N THR A 18 -12.19 31.05 37.89
CA THR A 18 -12.47 31.85 36.70
C THR A 18 -11.40 32.91 36.56
N ASP A 19 -10.73 32.99 35.41
CA ASP A 19 -10.12 34.23 34.95
C ASP A 19 -10.58 34.48 33.52
N SER A 20 -11.44 35.48 33.38
CA SER A 20 -11.88 36.04 32.12
C SER A 20 -10.76 36.94 31.58
N ASN A 21 -10.28 36.66 30.37
CA ASN A 21 -9.60 37.68 29.58
C ASN A 21 -10.29 37.82 28.22
N SER A 22 -11.13 38.84 28.12
CA SER A 22 -11.74 39.29 26.89
C SER A 22 -10.70 40.10 26.10
N ASN A 23 -10.26 39.59 24.95
CA ASN A 23 -9.69 40.44 23.92
C ASN A 23 -10.42 40.21 22.61
N SER A 24 -11.30 41.16 22.29
CA SER A 24 -11.97 41.29 21.00
C SER A 24 -11.02 42.01 20.03
N GLY A 25 -10.60 41.31 18.98
CA GLY A 25 -9.81 41.87 17.89
C GLY A 25 -10.12 41.13 16.59
N THR A 26 -11.17 41.59 15.92
CA THR A 26 -11.64 41.16 14.61
C THR A 26 -10.56 41.29 13.53
N GLY A 27 -10.27 40.19 12.83
CA GLY A 27 -9.51 40.14 11.60
C GLY A 27 -9.76 38.80 10.93
N GLY A 28 -10.70 38.78 9.98
CA GLY A 28 -11.08 37.57 9.25
C GLY A 28 -9.94 37.08 8.37
N ASP A 29 -9.61 35.81 8.53
CA ASP A 29 -9.08 34.98 7.46
C ASP A 29 -9.92 33.70 7.52
N ASP A 30 -10.72 33.48 6.48
CA ASP A 30 -11.59 32.32 6.33
C ASP A 30 -10.73 31.08 6.09
N THR A 31 -10.03 30.60 7.11
CA THR A 31 -9.44 29.27 7.10
C THR A 31 -10.57 28.27 7.35
N ASN A 32 -11.37 28.00 6.31
CA ASN A 32 -12.11 26.76 6.23
C ASN A 32 -11.08 25.63 6.01
N ALA A 33 -10.29 25.35 7.05
CA ALA A 33 -9.48 24.16 7.13
C ALA A 33 -10.44 23.00 7.39
N GLU A 34 -11.09 22.54 6.32
CA GLU A 34 -11.74 21.24 6.30
C GLU A 34 -10.70 20.25 6.84
N THR A 35 -10.95 19.78 8.05
CA THR A 35 -10.10 18.77 8.66
C THR A 35 -10.36 17.53 7.83
N HIS A 36 -9.48 17.22 6.87
CA HIS A 36 -9.45 15.92 6.22
C HIS A 36 -9.21 14.89 7.33
N THR A 37 -10.30 14.36 7.90
CA THR A 37 -10.27 13.13 8.66
C THR A 37 -9.74 12.08 7.71
N GLN A 38 -8.43 11.81 7.79
CA GLN A 38 -7.84 10.69 7.08
C GLN A 38 -8.56 9.46 7.59
N ASP A 39 -9.37 8.84 6.74
CA ASP A 39 -9.95 7.53 7.05
C ASP A 39 -8.84 6.58 7.48
N ALA A 40 -9.20 5.64 8.36
CA ALA A 40 -8.25 4.67 8.86
C ALA A 40 -7.56 3.97 7.67
N PRO A 41 -6.22 3.79 7.72
CA PRO A 41 -5.50 3.18 6.62
C PRO A 41 -6.08 1.78 6.35
N GLY A 42 -6.28 1.45 5.07
CA GLY A 42 -6.70 0.12 4.67
C GLY A 42 -5.75 -0.97 5.21
N PRO A 43 -6.19 -2.24 5.31
CA PRO A 43 -5.46 -3.31 5.98
C PRO A 43 -3.99 -3.45 5.56
N MET A 44 -3.71 -3.30 4.26
CA MET A 44 -2.34 -3.29 3.73
C MET A 44 -1.48 -2.16 4.31
N HIS A 45 -1.98 -0.93 4.31
CA HIS A 45 -1.25 0.23 4.83
C HIS A 45 -1.03 0.14 6.33
N ALA A 46 -2.01 -0.37 7.08
CA ALA A 46 -1.87 -0.63 8.51
C ALA A 46 -0.77 -1.67 8.79
N TYR A 47 -0.77 -2.79 8.06
CA TYR A 47 0.24 -3.85 8.22
C TYR A 47 1.67 -3.34 7.92
N LEU A 48 1.84 -2.60 6.83
CA LEU A 48 3.13 -2.06 6.41
C LEU A 48 3.67 -1.03 7.41
N ARG A 49 2.81 -0.13 7.93
CA ARG A 49 3.22 0.84 8.95
C ARG A 49 3.63 0.17 10.26
N GLY A 50 3.03 -0.97 10.59
CA GLY A 50 3.33 -1.72 11.81
C GLY A 50 4.61 -2.57 11.74
N ARG A 51 5.50 -2.39 10.76
CA ARG A 51 6.79 -3.11 10.69
C ARG A 51 7.90 -2.29 11.38
N GLU A 52 8.51 -2.91 12.39
CA GLU A 52 9.42 -2.19 13.29
C GLU A 52 10.88 -2.41 12.93
N THR A 53 11.26 -3.63 12.50
CA THR A 53 12.66 -3.94 12.21
C THR A 53 13.02 -3.63 10.76
N THR A 54 14.30 -3.35 10.52
CA THR A 54 14.83 -3.11 9.16
C THR A 54 14.53 -4.29 8.22
N ILE A 55 14.76 -5.52 8.68
CA ILE A 55 14.47 -6.75 7.90
C ILE A 55 12.99 -6.80 7.53
N GLN A 56 12.08 -6.55 8.48
CA GLN A 56 10.65 -6.58 8.21
C GLN A 56 10.21 -5.48 7.22
N ARG A 57 10.83 -4.30 7.28
CA ARG A 57 10.55 -3.19 6.35
C ARG A 57 11.03 -3.48 4.94
N ILE A 58 12.23 -4.04 4.79
CA ILE A 58 12.76 -4.47 3.48
C ILE A 58 11.89 -5.62 2.93
N ALA A 59 11.66 -6.66 3.73
CA ALA A 59 10.89 -7.82 3.32
C ALA A 59 9.44 -7.49 2.91
N SER A 60 8.78 -6.55 3.59
CA SER A 60 7.42 -6.15 3.22
C SER A 60 7.41 -5.13 2.08
N GLY A 61 8.22 -4.07 2.18
CA GLY A 61 8.16 -2.93 1.27
C GLY A 61 8.93 -3.11 -0.05
N MET A 62 10.04 -3.85 -0.03
CA MET A 62 10.93 -4.04 -1.18
C MET A 62 10.95 -5.47 -1.72
N VAL A 63 10.29 -6.43 -1.06
CA VAL A 63 10.16 -7.79 -1.58
C VAL A 63 8.70 -8.17 -1.77
N GLY A 64 7.92 -8.20 -0.68
CA GLY A 64 6.53 -8.61 -0.72
C GLY A 64 5.65 -7.74 -1.63
N ARG A 65 5.77 -6.40 -1.52
CA ARG A 65 5.02 -5.47 -2.38
C ARG A 65 5.43 -5.57 -3.86
N PRO A 66 6.73 -5.47 -4.23
CA PRO A 66 7.15 -5.66 -5.62
C PRO A 66 6.67 -6.97 -6.23
N LEU A 67 6.78 -8.10 -5.52
CA LEU A 67 6.31 -9.39 -6.05
C LEU A 67 4.81 -9.39 -6.37
N ALA A 68 3.97 -8.76 -5.53
CA ALA A 68 2.54 -8.62 -5.81
C ALA A 68 2.27 -7.66 -6.99
N SER A 69 3.03 -6.57 -7.09
CA SER A 69 2.95 -5.62 -8.20
C SER A 69 3.37 -6.24 -9.54
N LEU A 70 4.50 -6.97 -9.58
CA LEU A 70 4.99 -7.67 -10.77
C LEU A 70 3.95 -8.65 -11.33
N GLN A 71 3.28 -9.39 -10.45
CA GLN A 71 2.19 -10.28 -10.86
C GLN A 71 1.04 -9.51 -11.54
N THR A 72 0.70 -8.33 -11.01
CA THR A 72 -0.34 -7.48 -11.59
C THR A 72 0.10 -6.86 -12.91
N HIS A 73 1.32 -6.31 -12.98
CA HIS A 73 1.88 -5.73 -14.20
C HIS A 73 1.94 -6.76 -15.33
N ALA A 74 2.43 -7.98 -15.07
CA ALA A 74 2.46 -9.06 -16.05
C ALA A 74 1.07 -9.37 -16.65
N ARG A 75 0.03 -9.40 -15.80
CA ARG A 75 -1.35 -9.62 -16.28
C ARG A 75 -1.85 -8.46 -17.16
N LEU A 76 -1.53 -7.22 -16.80
CA LEU A 76 -1.91 -6.04 -17.57
C LEU A 76 -1.19 -5.96 -18.90
N ILE A 77 0.10 -6.30 -18.94
CA ILE A 77 0.88 -6.41 -20.18
C ILE A 77 0.18 -7.42 -21.12
N SER A 78 -0.08 -8.64 -20.65
CA SER A 78 -0.77 -9.67 -21.46
C SER A 78 -2.17 -9.23 -21.91
N TYR A 79 -2.91 -8.50 -21.06
CA TYR A 79 -4.22 -7.97 -21.43
C TYR A 79 -4.11 -6.96 -22.59
N PHE A 80 -3.24 -5.96 -22.48
CA PHE A 80 -3.12 -4.92 -23.50
C PHE A 80 -2.49 -5.41 -24.80
N GLU A 81 -1.59 -6.39 -24.73
CA GLU A 81 -1.06 -7.07 -25.92
C GLU A 81 -2.16 -7.83 -26.66
N SER A 82 -3.00 -8.59 -25.94
CA SER A 82 -4.10 -9.37 -26.54
C SER A 82 -5.26 -8.52 -27.07
N HIS A 83 -5.41 -7.28 -26.60
CA HIS A 83 -6.46 -6.35 -27.03
C HIS A 83 -5.94 -5.21 -27.92
N SER A 84 -4.79 -5.41 -28.55
CA SER A 84 -4.24 -4.52 -29.58
C SER A 84 -4.98 -4.71 -30.92
N GLU A 85 -6.29 -4.48 -30.94
CA GLU A 85 -7.04 -4.50 -32.20
C GLU A 85 -6.54 -3.37 -33.12
N ILE A 86 -5.94 -3.76 -34.24
CA ILE A 86 -5.65 -2.89 -35.37
C ILE A 86 -7.02 -2.45 -35.94
N PRO A 87 -7.36 -1.14 -35.99
CA PRO A 87 -8.62 -0.72 -36.58
C PRO A 87 -8.70 -1.18 -38.04
N ASP A 88 -9.77 -1.93 -38.34
CA ASP A 88 -10.14 -2.47 -39.64
C ASP A 88 -10.57 -1.33 -40.59
N ASN A 89 -9.61 -0.50 -41.01
CA ASN A 89 -9.73 0.45 -42.12
C ASN A 89 -8.33 0.87 -42.62
N THR A 90 -7.42 -0.09 -42.76
CA THR A 90 -6.13 0.16 -43.43
C THR A 90 -6.28 -0.22 -44.90
N PRO A 91 -6.18 0.72 -45.85
CA PRO A 91 -6.20 0.40 -47.27
C PRO A 91 -5.15 -0.66 -47.58
N HIS A 92 -5.51 -1.71 -48.33
CA HIS A 92 -4.57 -2.69 -48.87
C HIS A 92 -3.60 -2.00 -49.85
N THR A 93 -2.56 -1.37 -49.34
CA THR A 93 -1.42 -0.90 -50.10
C THR A 93 -0.17 -1.36 -49.38
N GLU A 94 0.72 -1.96 -50.15
CA GLU A 94 1.90 -2.70 -49.75
C GLU A 94 2.82 -1.87 -48.84
N THR A 95 2.59 -1.97 -47.55
CA THR A 95 3.58 -1.94 -46.46
C THR A 95 2.80 -2.30 -45.21
N VAL A 96 2.92 -3.56 -44.76
CA VAL A 96 2.34 -3.99 -43.49
C VAL A 96 2.97 -3.10 -42.41
N PRO A 97 2.21 -2.29 -41.66
CA PRO A 97 2.78 -1.58 -40.53
C PRO A 97 3.28 -2.64 -39.57
N GLU A 98 4.54 -2.53 -39.16
CA GLU A 98 5.04 -3.23 -37.99
C GLU A 98 4.00 -3.00 -36.88
N THR A 99 3.51 -4.10 -36.28
CA THR A 99 2.47 -4.09 -35.24
C THR A 99 2.72 -2.92 -34.29
N GLN A 100 1.87 -1.91 -34.32
CA GLN A 100 2.05 -0.74 -33.46
C GLN A 100 1.86 -1.20 -32.02
N ASP A 101 2.94 -1.19 -31.24
CA ASP A 101 2.91 -1.57 -29.83
C ASP A 101 1.81 -0.78 -29.09
N ASN A 102 1.04 -1.48 -28.27
CA ASN A 102 0.03 -0.83 -27.44
C ASN A 102 0.75 0.07 -26.40
N PRO A 103 0.52 1.39 -26.38
CA PRO A 103 1.23 2.29 -25.48
C PRO A 103 1.00 1.96 -24.00
N ALA A 104 -0.16 1.38 -23.66
CA ALA A 104 -0.41 0.91 -22.30
C ALA A 104 0.44 -0.33 -21.96
N ALA A 105 0.61 -1.25 -22.90
CA ALA A 105 1.50 -2.40 -22.70
C ALA A 105 2.95 -1.95 -22.49
N SER A 106 3.44 -0.99 -23.28
CA SER A 106 4.77 -0.41 -23.10
C SER A 106 4.95 0.23 -21.72
N LEU A 107 3.99 1.05 -21.27
CA LEU A 107 4.04 1.63 -19.93
C LEU A 107 4.13 0.57 -18.82
N PHE A 108 3.34 -0.50 -18.91
CA PHE A 108 3.40 -1.55 -17.89
C PHE A 108 4.68 -2.38 -17.94
N ARG A 109 5.35 -2.48 -19.10
CA ARG A 109 6.70 -3.08 -19.17
C ARG A 109 7.71 -2.19 -18.46
N ASP A 110 7.70 -0.88 -18.70
CA ASP A 110 8.58 0.05 -17.99
C ASP A 110 8.37 -0.04 -16.46
N LEU A 111 7.10 -0.04 -16.01
CA LEU A 111 6.75 -0.21 -14.59
C LEU A 111 7.13 -1.60 -14.03
N PHE A 112 7.11 -2.63 -14.86
CA PHE A 112 7.56 -3.97 -14.48
C PHE A 112 9.06 -3.95 -14.20
N ASP A 113 9.85 -3.43 -15.14
CA ASP A 113 11.31 -3.35 -15.04
C ASP A 113 11.72 -2.50 -13.82
N GLU A 114 11.13 -1.32 -13.63
CA GLU A 114 11.38 -0.48 -12.43
C GLU A 114 11.03 -1.20 -11.12
N THR A 115 9.98 -2.03 -11.12
CA THR A 115 9.57 -2.80 -9.93
C THR A 115 10.51 -3.97 -9.67
N GLU A 116 11.04 -4.59 -10.73
CA GLU A 116 12.05 -5.64 -10.64
C GLU A 116 13.36 -5.10 -10.05
N ASP A 117 13.80 -3.91 -10.47
CA ASP A 117 14.94 -3.22 -9.87
C ASP A 117 14.75 -2.99 -8.35
N VAL A 118 13.54 -2.61 -7.91
CA VAL A 118 13.25 -2.45 -6.49
C VAL A 118 13.33 -3.79 -5.75
N LEU A 119 12.85 -4.87 -6.35
CA LEU A 119 12.93 -6.22 -5.80
C LEU A 119 14.39 -6.65 -5.63
N ASP A 120 15.20 -6.49 -6.66
CA ASP A 120 16.61 -6.87 -6.65
C ASP A 120 17.40 -6.12 -5.59
N ASN A 121 17.21 -4.80 -5.48
CA ASN A 121 17.78 -3.99 -4.41
C ASN A 121 17.33 -4.48 -3.02
N GLY A 122 16.06 -4.87 -2.88
CA GLY A 122 15.51 -5.42 -1.64
C GLY A 122 16.17 -6.74 -1.24
N LEU A 123 16.40 -7.63 -2.21
CA LEU A 123 17.08 -8.91 -1.99
C LEU A 123 18.55 -8.71 -1.60
N GLU A 124 19.27 -7.80 -2.25
CA GLU A 124 20.65 -7.46 -1.88
C GLU A 124 20.75 -6.92 -0.44
N LEU A 125 19.82 -6.03 -0.06
CA LEU A 125 19.76 -5.52 1.31
C LEU A 125 19.45 -6.62 2.33
N LEU A 126 18.55 -7.56 2.02
CA LEU A 126 18.30 -8.71 2.90
C LEU A 126 19.53 -9.61 3.02
N THR A 127 20.25 -9.86 1.93
CA THR A 127 21.52 -10.61 1.97
C THR A 127 22.54 -9.95 2.89
N THR A 128 22.57 -8.62 2.95
CA THR A 128 23.46 -7.87 3.84
C THR A 128 22.98 -7.88 5.30
N GLN A 129 21.67 -7.78 5.53
CA GLN A 129 21.10 -7.60 6.87
C GLN A 129 20.80 -8.91 7.61
N CYS A 130 20.46 -9.99 6.90
CA CYS A 130 20.18 -11.28 7.47
C CYS A 130 21.49 -12.00 7.78
N THR A 131 21.84 -12.09 9.05
CA THR A 131 23.11 -12.68 9.52
C THR A 131 22.94 -14.09 10.07
N VAL A 132 21.70 -14.45 10.42
CA VAL A 132 21.33 -15.77 10.94
C VAL A 132 20.08 -16.29 10.25
N GLU A 133 19.84 -17.60 10.34
CA GLU A 133 18.70 -18.26 9.70
C GLU A 133 17.35 -17.65 10.12
N SER A 134 17.19 -17.31 11.40
CA SER A 134 15.95 -16.72 11.90
C SER A 134 15.62 -15.35 11.28
N ASP A 135 16.63 -14.62 10.77
CA ASP A 135 16.40 -13.37 10.05
C ASP A 135 15.70 -13.65 8.71
N TRP A 136 16.13 -14.69 8.01
CA TRP A 136 15.52 -15.15 6.76
C TRP A 136 14.12 -15.69 6.98
N ASP A 137 13.90 -16.50 8.01
CA ASP A 137 12.56 -16.98 8.39
C ASP A 137 11.59 -15.80 8.61
N ALA A 138 12.04 -14.77 9.32
CA ALA A 138 11.25 -13.57 9.56
C ALA A 138 10.96 -12.78 8.27
N ALA A 139 11.97 -12.63 7.40
CA ALA A 139 11.83 -11.96 6.12
C ALA A 139 10.81 -12.69 5.21
N ILE A 140 10.96 -14.02 5.08
CA ILE A 140 10.07 -14.86 4.28
C ILE A 140 8.64 -14.79 4.80
N ALA A 141 8.44 -14.90 6.11
CA ALA A 141 7.12 -14.81 6.72
C ALA A 141 6.44 -13.46 6.43
N VAL A 142 7.19 -12.36 6.56
CA VAL A 142 6.67 -11.00 6.31
C VAL A 142 6.37 -10.75 4.83
N ALA A 143 7.28 -11.13 3.92
CA ALA A 143 7.07 -10.99 2.49
C ALA A 143 5.85 -11.82 2.04
N THR A 144 5.76 -13.07 2.48
CA THR A 144 4.65 -13.98 2.18
C THR A 144 3.31 -13.42 2.64
N TYR A 145 3.25 -12.91 3.88
CA TYR A 145 2.01 -12.31 4.38
C TYR A 145 1.63 -11.06 3.59
N THR A 146 2.62 -10.23 3.22
CA THR A 146 2.38 -9.03 2.38
C THR A 146 1.75 -9.40 1.04
N ILE A 147 2.25 -10.45 0.38
CA ILE A 147 1.73 -10.93 -0.91
C ILE A 147 0.29 -11.42 -0.76
N ARG A 148 0.01 -12.21 0.28
CA ARG A 148 -1.36 -12.70 0.55
C ARG A 148 -2.31 -11.53 0.80
N LEU A 149 -1.91 -10.57 1.62
CA LEU A 149 -2.73 -9.40 1.92
C LEU A 149 -3.03 -8.57 0.67
N ALA A 150 -2.06 -8.41 -0.23
CA ALA A 150 -2.28 -7.74 -1.52
C ALA A 150 -3.26 -8.51 -2.42
N ALA A 151 -3.16 -9.83 -2.45
CA ALA A 151 -4.08 -10.68 -3.21
C ALA A 151 -5.50 -10.61 -2.64
N ASP A 152 -5.63 -10.60 -1.32
CA ASP A 152 -6.92 -10.47 -0.62
C ASP A 152 -7.56 -9.11 -0.91
N ASP A 153 -6.80 -8.02 -0.78
CA ASP A 153 -7.25 -6.65 -1.09
C ASP A 153 -7.73 -6.52 -2.55
N THR A 154 -6.98 -7.10 -3.49
CA THR A 154 -7.37 -7.12 -4.91
C THR A 154 -8.66 -7.91 -5.11
N ARG A 155 -8.83 -9.07 -4.45
CA ARG A 155 -10.04 -9.88 -4.55
C ARG A 155 -11.25 -9.15 -3.95
N ASP A 156 -11.08 -8.49 -2.82
CA ASP A 156 -12.14 -7.74 -2.16
C ASP A 156 -12.57 -6.53 -3.00
N ALA A 157 -11.60 -5.81 -3.58
CA ALA A 157 -11.88 -4.72 -4.51
C ALA A 157 -12.68 -5.19 -5.73
N LEU A 158 -12.32 -6.32 -6.34
CA LEU A 158 -13.05 -6.89 -7.47
C LEU A 158 -14.46 -7.37 -7.08
N ALA A 159 -14.61 -8.00 -5.90
CA ALA A 159 -15.90 -8.43 -5.40
C ALA A 159 -16.84 -7.25 -5.08
N GLY A 160 -16.29 -6.10 -4.66
CA GLY A 160 -17.04 -4.87 -4.48
C GLY A 160 -17.53 -4.21 -5.78
N MET A 161 -17.05 -4.67 -6.94
CA MET A 161 -17.44 -4.16 -8.26
C MET A 161 -18.47 -5.03 -8.98
N SER A 162 -18.76 -6.23 -8.48
CA SER A 162 -19.75 -7.17 -9.03
C SER A 162 -21.14 -7.00 -8.42
#